data_AF-A0A957UW15-F1
#
_entry.id   AF-A0A957UW15-F1
#
_cell.length_a   1.000
_cell.length_b   1.000
_cell.length_c   1.000
_cell.angle_alpha   90.00
_cell.angle_beta   90.00
_cell.angle_gamma   90.00
#
_symmetry.space_group_name_H-M   'P 1'
#
loop_
_entity.id
_entity.type
_entity.pdbx_description
1 polymer ?
#
loop_
_entity_poly.entity_id
_entity_poly.type
_entity_poly.pdbx_seq_one_letter_code
_entity_poly.pdbx_strand_id
1 'polypeptide(L)'
;NRLFFETVAATIVTVLMAVLTANPVGAIISAILGAIDAILSLICELGVAELRQVPTLDGACFTLTGALTKVLTKLLYSYDLMIDMGRSDLMVTGAPDVVLGDPGKGFVAGNTLNVTLPVTTTAVHKDPDPNNGVLIYPYMYLFSADNLRRSSFLYSLTSGANQTLAVALDQMKTLWQNVRVDHTYLVSPMYRGEMSSTPPPVTGQVLAAGIDRPVPLMLNMSYAVPAYECWTLVVIPICYTREYKGDNHMPIDSLHYDVFPATFAEFLAMSAKGDGGLGLSWDARFPSLRDADGDGLLSTAYNGLDPNDAAADADGDGLTDRFELDRRAAGVNISPVLRDTDNDGLPDAQELRLGTDPAAADSDNDGLSDGAEVAHLTIDPNTGALTTVWAGGWNVTINALTPFTVRVSSDPLNADGDNDGINDLAERQLALDPNPANRVDSQNRPYHPAVPNSPPLAVVVETDDFDGYVAPGQSFIYTSTVIANAAAVPGVLNVNAPAILG
;
A
#
# COMPACT_ATOMS: atom_id res chain seq x y z
N ASN A 1 21.06 -38.46 39.13
CA ASN A 1 21.01 -38.92 40.54
C ASN A 1 19.63 -39.38 40.98
N ARG A 2 18.53 -38.68 40.67
CA ARG A 2 17.16 -39.18 40.93
C ARG A 2 16.93 -40.63 40.46
N LEU A 3 17.25 -40.95 39.20
CA LEU A 3 17.11 -42.32 38.64
C LEU A 3 17.92 -43.37 39.44
N PHE A 4 19.11 -43.01 39.92
CA PHE A 4 19.93 -43.89 40.75
C PHE A 4 19.24 -44.19 42.09
N PHE A 5 18.68 -43.16 42.75
CA PHE A 5 17.94 -43.35 44.00
C PHE A 5 16.59 -44.04 43.82
N GLU A 6 15.95 -43.90 42.65
CA GLU A 6 14.79 -44.72 42.29
C GLU A 6 15.17 -46.20 42.21
N THR A 7 16.32 -46.54 41.63
CA THR A 7 16.85 -47.91 41.61
C THR A 7 17.21 -48.41 43.02
N VAL A 8 17.84 -47.59 43.86
CA VAL A 8 18.14 -47.94 45.26
C VAL A 8 16.85 -48.17 46.05
N ALA A 9 15.86 -47.28 45.92
CA ALA A 9 14.56 -47.43 46.56
C ALA A 9 13.85 -48.72 46.09
N ALA A 10 13.85 -49.01 44.79
CA ALA A 10 13.28 -50.24 44.24
C ALA A 10 13.99 -51.49 44.79
N THR A 11 15.31 -51.43 44.96
CA THR A 11 16.11 -52.52 45.56
C THR A 11 15.73 -52.73 47.03
N ILE A 12 15.58 -51.65 47.81
CA ILE A 12 15.12 -51.73 49.20
C ILE A 12 13.73 -52.34 49.29
N VAL A 13 12.79 -51.90 48.45
CA VAL A 13 11.43 -52.48 48.39
C VAL A 13 11.50 -53.97 48.07
N THR A 14 12.33 -54.36 47.11
CA THR A 14 12.51 -55.77 46.74
C THR A 14 13.05 -56.60 47.90
N VAL A 15 14.03 -56.08 48.63
CA VAL A 15 14.59 -56.75 49.82
C VAL A 15 13.55 -56.85 50.94
N LEU A 16 12.77 -55.79 51.19
CA LEU A 16 11.69 -55.81 52.18
C LEU A 16 10.62 -56.84 51.84
N MET A 17 10.24 -56.93 50.55
CA MET A 17 9.30 -57.95 50.07
C MET A 17 9.87 -59.37 50.23
N ALA A 18 11.17 -59.57 49.97
CA ALA A 18 11.84 -60.84 50.20
C ALA A 18 11.88 -61.23 51.69
N VAL A 19 12.18 -60.28 52.58
CA VAL A 19 12.13 -60.51 54.04
C VAL A 19 10.71 -60.81 54.50
N LEU A 20 9.69 -60.15 53.95
CA LEU A 20 8.29 -60.43 54.26
C LEU A 20 7.92 -61.87 53.88
N THR A 21 8.42 -62.38 52.75
CA THR A 21 8.19 -63.78 52.33
C THR A 21 8.89 -64.83 53.21
N ALA A 22 9.75 -64.44 54.16
CA ALA A 22 10.47 -65.36 55.03
C ALA A 22 9.57 -66.07 56.07
N ASN A 23 8.30 -65.65 56.24
CA ASN A 23 7.32 -66.36 57.06
C ASN A 23 6.03 -66.67 56.26
N PRO A 24 5.24 -67.69 56.64
CA PRO A 24 4.08 -68.13 55.86
C PRO A 24 3.00 -67.06 55.68
N VAL A 25 2.81 -66.19 56.67
CA VAL A 25 1.84 -65.10 56.62
C VAL A 25 2.29 -64.03 55.63
N GLY A 26 3.56 -63.66 55.65
CA GLY A 26 4.13 -62.66 54.77
C GLY A 26 4.30 -63.14 53.33
N ALA A 27 4.47 -64.45 53.10
CA ALA A 27 4.41 -65.02 51.75
C ALA A 27 3.01 -64.85 51.11
N ILE A 28 1.94 -65.04 51.89
CA ILE A 28 0.56 -64.78 51.44
C ILE A 28 0.35 -63.30 51.15
N ILE A 29 0.84 -62.41 52.03
CA ILE A 29 0.72 -60.95 51.84
C ILE A 29 1.46 -60.49 50.58
N SER A 30 2.70 -60.93 50.36
CA SER A 30 3.47 -60.58 49.15
C SER A 30 2.81 -61.08 47.87
N ALA A 31 2.22 -62.28 47.88
CA ALA A 31 1.49 -62.82 46.73
C ALA A 31 0.22 -62.00 46.41
N ILE A 32 -0.51 -61.55 47.44
CA ILE A 32 -1.68 -60.67 47.28
C ILE A 32 -1.25 -59.32 46.70
N LEU A 33 -0.18 -58.71 47.24
CA LEU A 33 0.34 -57.42 46.75
C LEU A 33 0.79 -57.51 45.28
N GLY A 34 1.49 -58.58 44.91
CA GLY A 34 1.89 -58.83 43.51
C GLY A 34 0.70 -59.03 42.56
N ALA A 35 -0.35 -59.73 43.01
CA ALA A 35 -1.58 -59.90 42.24
C ALA A 35 -2.32 -58.58 42.04
N ILE A 36 -2.39 -57.75 43.08
CA ILE A 36 -2.98 -56.41 42.99
C ILE A 36 -2.18 -55.53 42.02
N ASP A 37 -0.86 -55.53 42.09
CA ASP A 37 -0.01 -54.75 41.18
C ASP A 37 -0.15 -55.19 39.71
N ALA A 38 -0.29 -56.49 39.46
CA ALA A 38 -0.55 -57.02 38.12
C ALA A 38 -1.92 -56.56 37.58
N ILE A 39 -2.96 -56.57 38.42
CA ILE A 39 -4.30 -56.09 38.07
C ILE A 39 -4.29 -54.58 37.81
N LEU A 40 -3.67 -53.79 38.68
CA LEU A 40 -3.58 -52.33 38.53
C LEU A 40 -2.81 -51.93 37.27
N SER A 41 -1.71 -52.64 36.96
CA SER A 41 -0.95 -52.43 35.73
C SER A 41 -1.80 -52.75 34.49
N LEU A 42 -2.54 -53.86 34.51
CA LEU A 42 -3.41 -54.25 33.42
C LEU A 42 -4.54 -53.23 33.19
N ILE A 43 -5.20 -52.76 34.25
CA ILE A 43 -6.28 -51.76 34.16
C ILE A 43 -5.75 -50.43 33.60
N CYS A 44 -4.53 -50.03 34.00
CA CYS A 44 -3.91 -48.81 33.52
C CYS A 44 -3.56 -48.89 32.01
N GLU A 45 -3.05 -50.04 31.53
CA GLU A 45 -2.78 -50.26 30.10
C GLU A 45 -4.05 -50.41 29.25
N LEU A 46 -5.18 -50.78 29.87
CA LEU A 46 -6.49 -50.81 29.21
C LEU A 46 -7.17 -49.44 29.11
N GLY A 47 -6.47 -48.35 29.47
CA GLY A 47 -6.88 -46.97 29.15
C GLY A 47 -7.51 -46.17 30.29
N VAL A 48 -7.47 -46.65 31.54
CA VAL A 48 -7.91 -45.86 32.70
C VAL A 48 -6.85 -44.80 33.05
N ALA A 49 -7.01 -43.61 32.47
CA ALA A 49 -6.05 -42.50 32.60
C ALA A 49 -5.87 -41.99 34.04
N GLU A 50 -6.86 -42.20 34.91
CA GLU A 50 -6.84 -41.79 36.32
C GLU A 50 -5.69 -42.45 37.11
N LEU A 51 -5.33 -43.69 36.75
CA LEU A 51 -4.21 -44.41 37.38
C LEU A 51 -2.83 -43.82 37.03
N ARG A 52 -2.76 -42.90 36.07
CA ARG A 52 -1.55 -42.14 35.70
C ARG A 52 -1.52 -40.73 36.31
N GLN A 53 -2.64 -40.26 36.86
CA GLN A 53 -2.78 -38.90 37.41
C GLN A 53 -2.41 -38.81 38.90
N VAL A 54 -1.84 -39.86 39.48
CA VAL A 54 -1.45 -39.87 40.89
C VAL A 54 -0.25 -38.93 41.12
N PRO A 55 -0.34 -37.96 42.07
CA PRO A 55 0.68 -36.94 42.35
C PRO A 55 2.02 -37.43 42.91
N THR A 56 2.63 -38.47 42.33
CA THR A 56 3.94 -39.03 42.72
C THR A 56 4.60 -39.87 41.63
N LEU A 57 3.87 -40.22 40.55
CA LEU A 57 4.28 -41.25 39.60
C LEU A 57 4.77 -40.71 38.25
N ASP A 58 4.82 -39.40 38.06
CA ASP A 58 5.31 -38.75 36.83
C ASP A 58 4.67 -39.32 35.54
N GLY A 59 3.38 -39.69 35.59
CA GLY A 59 2.64 -40.27 34.46
C GLY A 59 2.76 -41.80 34.29
N ALA A 60 3.52 -42.48 35.16
CA ALA A 60 3.58 -43.93 35.20
C ALA A 60 2.30 -44.54 35.82
N CYS A 61 2.00 -45.79 35.46
CA CYS A 61 0.88 -46.52 36.02
C CYS A 61 1.03 -46.75 37.54
N PHE A 62 -0.02 -46.42 38.30
CA PHE A 62 -0.05 -46.68 39.73
C PHE A 62 0.01 -48.17 40.04
N THR A 63 1.01 -48.55 40.82
CA THR A 63 1.13 -49.85 41.50
C THR A 63 1.48 -49.58 42.95
N LEU A 64 1.11 -50.48 43.86
CA LEU A 64 1.45 -50.38 45.29
C LEU A 64 2.97 -50.38 45.49
N THR A 65 3.68 -51.28 44.80
CA THR A 65 5.15 -51.37 44.87
C THR A 65 5.83 -50.15 44.23
N GLY A 66 5.30 -49.64 43.11
CA GLY A 66 5.81 -48.43 42.45
C GLY A 66 5.56 -47.16 43.28
N ALA A 67 4.39 -47.03 43.88
CA ALA A 67 4.07 -45.94 44.80
C ALA A 67 4.97 -45.97 46.04
N LEU A 68 5.18 -47.14 46.64
CA LEU A 68 6.10 -47.32 47.76
C LEU A 68 7.55 -46.97 47.36
N THR A 69 7.98 -47.36 46.17
CA THR A 69 9.29 -47.00 45.61
C THR A 69 9.45 -45.48 45.45
N LYS A 70 8.42 -44.79 44.94
CA LYS A 70 8.45 -43.31 44.81
C LYS A 70 8.44 -42.61 46.16
N VAL A 71 7.69 -43.11 47.15
CA VAL A 71 7.73 -42.60 48.53
C VAL A 71 9.12 -42.77 49.15
N LEU A 72 9.71 -43.95 49.02
CA LEU A 72 11.08 -44.21 49.48
C LEU A 72 12.10 -43.35 48.74
N THR A 73 11.94 -43.14 47.43
CA THR A 73 12.81 -42.23 46.66
C THR A 73 12.76 -40.81 47.22
N LYS A 74 11.57 -40.28 47.53
CA LYS A 74 11.41 -38.95 48.16
C LYS A 74 12.02 -38.87 49.56
N LEU A 75 12.06 -39.98 50.30
CA LEU A 75 12.74 -40.05 51.61
C LEU A 75 14.27 -40.15 51.49
N LEU A 76 14.78 -40.68 50.37
CA LEU A 76 16.21 -40.90 50.15
C LEU A 76 16.88 -39.79 49.35
N TYR A 77 16.13 -39.00 48.58
CA TYR A 77 16.65 -38.02 47.64
C TYR A 77 15.71 -36.82 47.49
N SER A 78 16.28 -35.61 47.54
CA SER A 78 15.60 -34.35 47.24
C SER A 78 16.43 -33.47 46.33
N TYR A 79 15.80 -32.87 45.34
CA TYR A 79 16.42 -31.89 44.46
C TYR A 79 15.41 -30.80 44.11
N ASP A 80 15.77 -29.54 44.36
CA ASP A 80 14.95 -28.39 43.97
C ASP A 80 15.82 -27.16 43.73
N LEU A 81 15.30 -26.22 42.96
CA LEU A 81 15.92 -24.91 42.74
C LEU A 81 15.86 -24.11 44.03
N MET A 82 16.96 -23.42 44.35
CA MET A 82 17.00 -22.54 45.53
C MET A 82 16.46 -21.14 45.22
N ILE A 83 16.30 -20.78 43.94
CA ILE A 83 15.74 -19.51 43.49
C ILE A 83 14.32 -19.75 42.97
N ASP A 84 13.40 -18.86 43.35
CA ASP A 84 12.02 -18.91 42.89
C ASP A 84 11.90 -18.33 41.48
N MET A 85 11.97 -19.23 40.49
CA MET A 85 11.89 -18.90 39.07
C MET A 85 10.46 -18.62 38.58
N GLY A 86 9.44 -18.90 39.40
CA GLY A 86 8.03 -18.76 39.03
C GLY A 86 7.45 -17.37 39.28
N ARG A 87 8.26 -16.43 39.75
CA ARG A 87 7.81 -15.10 40.17
C ARG A 87 7.58 -14.18 38.98
N SER A 88 6.53 -13.36 39.08
CA SER A 88 6.23 -12.31 38.09
C SER A 88 7.23 -11.15 38.10
N ASP A 89 7.96 -10.94 39.20
CA ASP A 89 8.98 -9.89 39.35
C ASP A 89 10.42 -10.42 39.13
N LEU A 90 10.58 -11.69 38.72
CA LEU A 90 11.90 -12.27 38.43
C LEU A 90 12.66 -11.43 37.39
N MET A 91 11.95 -10.95 36.37
CA MET A 91 12.48 -10.10 35.32
C MET A 91 11.46 -9.01 34.98
N VAL A 92 11.89 -7.76 35.05
CA VAL A 92 11.11 -6.58 34.66
C VAL A 92 11.92 -5.76 33.68
N THR A 93 11.34 -5.43 32.53
CA THR A 93 11.97 -4.54 31.55
C THR A 93 11.62 -3.09 31.87
N GLY A 94 12.57 -2.18 31.69
CA GLY A 94 12.26 -0.75 31.65
C GLY A 94 11.70 -0.33 30.28
N ALA A 95 11.54 0.98 30.09
CA ALA A 95 11.12 1.50 28.78
C ALA A 95 12.23 1.26 27.74
N PRO A 96 11.90 0.77 26.53
CA PRO A 96 12.88 0.69 25.44
C PRO A 96 13.33 2.10 25.06
N ASP A 97 14.64 2.29 24.96
CA ASP A 97 15.24 3.48 24.38
C ASP A 97 15.53 3.23 22.90
N VAL A 98 15.03 4.12 22.05
CA VAL A 98 15.03 3.96 20.61
C VAL A 98 15.71 5.16 19.97
N VAL A 99 16.80 4.88 19.26
CA VAL A 99 17.60 5.89 18.58
C VAL A 99 17.64 5.60 17.09
N LEU A 100 17.28 6.59 16.28
CA LEU A 100 17.44 6.51 14.83
C LEU A 100 18.92 6.65 14.45
N GLY A 101 19.36 5.86 13.46
CA GLY A 101 20.73 5.94 12.94
C GLY A 101 21.05 7.31 12.34
N ASP A 102 20.07 7.92 11.66
CA ASP A 102 20.11 9.33 11.24
C ASP A 102 18.85 10.05 11.74
N PRO A 103 18.92 10.78 12.87
CA PRO A 103 17.78 11.50 13.42
C PRO A 103 17.22 12.59 12.48
N GLY A 104 18.04 13.13 11.58
CA GLY A 104 17.62 14.18 10.64
C GLY A 104 16.66 13.68 9.56
N LYS A 105 16.66 12.36 9.29
CA LYS A 105 15.74 11.73 8.33
C LYS A 105 14.40 11.33 8.94
N GLY A 106 14.32 11.17 10.27
CA GLY A 106 13.11 10.65 10.93
C GLY A 106 12.78 9.20 10.54
N PHE A 107 11.51 8.81 10.66
CA PHE A 107 11.02 7.46 10.34
C PHE A 107 10.76 7.31 8.84
N VAL A 108 11.85 7.10 8.10
CA VAL A 108 11.84 6.98 6.65
C VAL A 108 12.50 5.67 6.25
N ALA A 109 11.99 5.04 5.19
CA ALA A 109 12.50 3.80 4.64
C ALA A 109 14.01 3.90 4.34
N GLY A 110 14.76 2.86 4.69
CA GLY A 110 16.22 2.84 4.57
C GLY A 110 16.97 3.57 5.70
N ASN A 111 16.28 4.29 6.59
CA ASN A 111 16.89 4.67 7.87
C ASN A 111 17.00 3.44 8.78
N THR A 112 17.84 3.54 9.81
CA THR A 112 18.06 2.44 10.76
C THR A 112 17.60 2.82 12.15
N LEU A 113 17.30 1.80 12.95
CA LEU A 113 16.82 1.94 14.31
C LEU A 113 17.70 1.10 15.24
N ASN A 114 18.12 1.71 16.34
CA ASN A 114 18.90 1.10 17.40
C ASN A 114 18.04 1.04 18.66
N VAL A 115 17.87 -0.15 19.22
CA VAL A 115 17.02 -0.37 20.41
C VAL A 115 17.86 -0.84 21.57
N THR A 116 17.70 -0.16 22.70
CA THR A 116 18.25 -0.54 23.99
C THR A 116 17.10 -0.84 24.95
N LEU A 117 17.22 -1.89 25.76
CA LEU A 117 16.19 -2.26 26.71
C LEU A 117 16.80 -2.58 28.07
N PRO A 118 16.69 -1.71 29.08
CA PRO A 118 17.16 -2.03 30.42
C PRO A 118 16.32 -3.14 31.05
N VAL A 119 16.95 -4.05 31.77
CA VAL A 119 16.31 -5.19 32.45
C VAL A 119 16.72 -5.20 33.91
N THR A 120 15.74 -5.33 34.80
CA THR A 120 15.95 -5.56 36.23
C THR A 120 15.55 -6.99 36.58
N THR A 121 16.47 -7.71 37.22
CA THR A 121 16.27 -9.07 37.72
C THR A 121 16.10 -9.05 39.23
N THR A 122 15.10 -9.74 39.73
CA THR A 122 14.91 -9.95 41.17
C THR A 122 14.99 -11.43 41.49
N ALA A 123 16.04 -11.86 42.20
CA ALA A 123 16.14 -13.23 42.70
C ALA A 123 15.67 -13.28 44.15
N VAL A 124 14.81 -14.24 44.46
CA VAL A 124 14.35 -14.54 45.82
C VAL A 124 14.58 -16.02 46.09
N HIS A 125 15.02 -16.37 47.29
CA HIS A 125 15.08 -17.78 47.66
C HIS A 125 13.69 -18.42 47.64
N LYS A 126 13.62 -19.62 47.06
CA LYS A 126 12.43 -20.47 47.07
C LYS A 126 12.41 -21.29 48.37
N ASP A 127 11.29 -21.30 49.05
CA ASP A 127 11.08 -22.18 50.20
C ASP A 127 11.14 -23.65 49.77
N PRO A 128 11.91 -24.50 50.47
CA PRO A 128 11.86 -25.94 50.25
C PRO A 128 10.44 -26.47 50.43
N ASP A 129 9.95 -27.25 49.47
CA ASP A 129 8.64 -27.89 49.58
C ASP A 129 8.65 -28.89 50.75
N PRO A 130 7.79 -28.75 51.77
CA PRO A 130 7.76 -29.67 52.91
C PRO A 130 7.55 -31.13 52.53
N ASN A 131 6.99 -31.44 51.35
CA ASN A 131 6.73 -32.81 50.89
C ASN A 131 7.93 -33.47 50.20
N ASN A 132 8.95 -32.69 49.85
CA ASN A 132 10.15 -33.19 49.16
C ASN A 132 11.46 -32.60 49.70
N GLY A 133 11.39 -31.70 50.69
CA GLY A 133 12.46 -30.86 51.20
C GLY A 133 12.69 -30.99 52.71
N VAL A 134 12.20 -32.05 53.35
CA VAL A 134 12.48 -32.29 54.79
C VAL A 134 13.97 -32.59 55.02
N LEU A 135 14.65 -33.24 54.05
CA LEU A 135 16.08 -33.58 54.16
C LEU A 135 17.00 -32.34 54.20
N ILE A 136 16.56 -31.23 53.62
CA ILE A 136 17.35 -30.00 53.55
C ILE A 136 17.28 -29.18 54.85
N TYR A 137 16.37 -29.49 55.79
CA TYR A 137 16.18 -28.70 57.02
C TYR A 137 17.45 -28.51 57.89
N PRO A 138 18.33 -29.52 58.09
CA PRO A 138 19.60 -29.32 58.79
C PRO A 138 20.60 -28.45 58.01
N TYR A 139 20.35 -28.24 56.72
CA TYR A 139 21.21 -27.58 55.75
C TYR A 139 20.64 -26.23 55.28
N MET A 140 19.72 -25.63 56.04
CA MET A 140 19.16 -24.30 55.72
C MET A 140 20.21 -23.20 55.63
N TYR A 141 21.41 -23.39 56.21
CA TYR A 141 22.56 -22.49 56.02
C TYR A 141 23.01 -22.38 54.55
N LEU A 142 22.64 -23.33 53.68
CA LEU A 142 22.87 -23.24 52.24
C LEU A 142 22.06 -22.09 51.62
N PHE A 143 20.91 -21.71 52.19
CA PHE A 143 20.13 -20.54 51.76
C PHE A 143 20.72 -19.25 52.32
N SER A 144 22.01 -19.01 52.05
CA SER A 144 22.74 -17.82 52.47
C SER A 144 22.67 -16.71 51.44
N ALA A 145 22.90 -15.46 51.87
CA ALA A 145 23.07 -14.33 50.98
C ALA A 145 24.20 -14.54 49.96
N ASP A 146 25.23 -15.32 50.29
CA ASP A 146 26.31 -15.63 49.35
C ASP A 146 25.81 -16.54 48.23
N ASN A 147 25.10 -17.63 48.57
CA ASN A 147 24.54 -18.55 47.58
C ASN A 147 23.50 -17.88 46.68
N LEU A 148 22.68 -16.95 47.20
CA LEU A 148 21.80 -16.13 46.35
C LEU A 148 22.60 -15.39 45.28
N ARG A 149 23.70 -14.74 45.67
CA ARG A 149 24.56 -13.97 44.76
C ARG A 149 25.23 -14.82 43.69
N ARG A 150 25.39 -16.13 43.91
CA ARG A 150 25.98 -17.03 42.91
C ARG A 150 25.08 -17.21 41.69
N SER A 151 23.81 -16.83 41.80
CA SER A 151 22.87 -16.84 40.66
C SER A 151 23.33 -15.86 39.59
N SER A 152 23.29 -16.30 38.34
CA SER A 152 23.62 -15.50 37.16
C SER A 152 22.44 -15.53 36.18
N PHE A 153 22.02 -14.35 35.72
CA PHE A 153 20.99 -14.12 34.70
C PHE A 153 21.57 -13.21 33.62
N LEU A 154 21.98 -13.78 32.50
CA LEU A 154 22.50 -13.03 31.36
C LEU A 154 21.40 -12.77 30.35
N TYR A 155 21.42 -11.58 29.75
CA TYR A 155 20.43 -11.14 28.79
C TYR A 155 21.07 -10.80 27.44
N SER A 156 20.38 -11.09 26.35
CA SER A 156 20.66 -10.52 25.04
C SER A 156 19.36 -10.08 24.35
N LEU A 157 19.44 -8.98 23.62
CA LEU A 157 18.34 -8.50 22.77
C LEU A 157 18.71 -8.78 21.32
N THR A 158 17.82 -9.42 20.57
CA THR A 158 18.04 -9.79 19.15
C THR A 158 16.85 -9.38 18.29
N SER A 159 17.04 -9.34 16.97
CA SER A 159 15.97 -9.08 16.01
C SER A 159 15.19 -10.38 15.72
N GLY A 160 14.28 -10.73 16.62
CA GLY A 160 13.35 -11.87 16.48
C GLY A 160 13.97 -13.29 16.60
N ALA A 161 15.26 -13.43 16.89
CA ALA A 161 15.94 -14.72 16.92
C ALA A 161 16.23 -15.21 18.35
N ASN A 162 15.93 -16.49 18.64
CA ASN A 162 16.31 -17.10 19.90
C ASN A 162 17.84 -17.23 20.01
N GLN A 163 18.40 -16.84 21.15
CA GLN A 163 19.83 -16.95 21.43
C GLN A 163 20.07 -17.45 22.86
N THR A 164 20.80 -18.56 23.00
CA THR A 164 21.23 -19.06 24.30
C THR A 164 22.65 -18.56 24.60
N LEU A 165 22.85 -17.98 25.79
CA LEU A 165 24.14 -17.47 26.25
C LEU A 165 24.85 -18.48 27.15
N ALA A 166 26.18 -18.52 27.05
CA ALA A 166 27.00 -19.36 27.92
C ALA A 166 27.03 -18.80 29.34
N VAL A 167 26.23 -19.38 30.23
CA VAL A 167 26.07 -18.94 31.62
C VAL A 167 26.62 -19.96 32.61
N ALA A 168 27.17 -19.47 33.72
CA ALA A 168 27.62 -20.27 34.86
C ALA A 168 27.33 -19.51 36.17
N LEU A 169 27.33 -20.23 37.28
CA LEU A 169 27.28 -19.63 38.61
C LEU A 169 28.42 -18.63 38.80
N ASP A 170 28.22 -17.72 39.76
CA ASP A 170 29.20 -16.75 40.25
C ASP A 170 29.57 -15.63 39.25
N GLN A 171 29.16 -15.69 37.99
CA GLN A 171 29.43 -14.63 36.98
C GLN A 171 28.86 -13.26 37.36
N MET A 172 27.74 -13.23 38.11
CA MET A 172 27.10 -11.98 38.56
C MET A 172 27.25 -11.72 40.06
N LYS A 173 28.13 -12.45 40.75
CA LYS A 173 28.21 -12.45 42.22
C LYS A 173 28.40 -11.06 42.84
N THR A 174 29.20 -10.22 42.21
CA THR A 174 29.50 -8.86 42.68
C THR A 174 28.49 -7.82 42.22
N LEU A 175 27.59 -8.18 41.31
CA LEU A 175 26.65 -7.26 40.68
C LEU A 175 25.33 -7.16 41.46
N TRP A 176 24.98 -8.18 42.24
CA TRP A 176 23.78 -8.17 43.07
C TRP A 176 23.78 -7.04 44.10
N GLN A 177 22.73 -6.22 44.04
CA GLN A 177 22.47 -5.10 44.94
C GLN A 177 21.33 -5.43 45.89
N ASN A 178 21.20 -4.63 46.95
CA ASN A 178 20.11 -4.71 47.93
C ASN A 178 19.84 -6.12 48.48
N VAL A 179 20.89 -6.95 48.58
CA VAL A 179 20.77 -8.32 49.09
C VAL A 179 20.47 -8.28 50.58
N ARG A 180 19.24 -8.66 50.92
CA ARG A 180 18.67 -8.54 52.27
C ARG A 180 17.79 -9.74 52.58
N VAL A 181 17.44 -9.88 53.85
CA VAL A 181 16.44 -10.87 54.27
C VAL A 181 15.08 -10.46 53.68
N ASP A 182 14.42 -11.40 53.00
CA ASP A 182 13.10 -11.25 52.40
C ASP A 182 12.01 -11.74 53.35
N HIS A 183 12.13 -12.99 53.80
CA HIS A 183 11.27 -13.60 54.81
C HIS A 183 12.07 -14.65 55.60
N THR A 184 11.43 -15.26 56.60
CA THR A 184 12.01 -16.36 57.38
C THR A 184 11.25 -17.64 57.12
N TYR A 185 11.97 -18.71 56.76
CA TYR A 185 11.42 -20.06 56.64
C TYR A 185 11.91 -20.90 57.82
N LEU A 186 10.97 -21.47 58.59
CA LEU A 186 11.23 -22.08 59.89
C LEU A 186 11.92 -21.09 60.85
N VAL A 187 13.25 -21.14 60.94
CA VAL A 187 14.10 -20.27 61.76
C VAL A 187 15.26 -19.66 60.96
N SER A 188 15.31 -19.92 59.65
CA SER A 188 16.41 -19.49 58.79
C SER A 188 15.98 -18.30 57.92
N PRO A 189 16.82 -17.27 57.77
CA PRO A 189 16.53 -16.15 56.89
C PRO A 189 16.63 -16.58 55.42
N MET A 190 15.62 -16.21 54.65
CA MET A 190 15.60 -16.31 53.19
C MET A 190 15.92 -14.94 52.61
N TYR A 191 16.60 -14.89 51.47
CA TYR A 191 17.16 -13.66 50.95
C TYR A 191 16.49 -13.28 49.62
N ARG A 192 16.47 -11.98 49.34
CA ARG A 192 16.27 -11.45 47.99
C ARG A 192 17.43 -10.56 47.59
N GLY A 193 17.66 -10.45 46.30
CA GLY A 193 18.59 -9.50 45.69
C GLY A 193 18.02 -8.96 44.39
N GLU A 194 18.51 -7.80 43.98
CA GLU A 194 18.14 -7.16 42.72
C GLU A 194 19.39 -6.84 41.92
N MET A 195 19.28 -6.89 40.59
CA MET A 195 20.34 -6.47 39.68
C MET A 195 19.72 -5.80 38.46
N SER A 196 20.25 -4.65 38.07
CA SER A 196 19.86 -3.97 36.82
C SER A 196 20.98 -4.11 35.81
N SER A 197 20.67 -4.61 34.63
CA SER A 197 21.60 -4.75 33.51
C SER A 197 20.96 -4.26 32.22
N THR A 198 21.78 -3.78 31.30
CA THR A 198 21.33 -3.41 29.97
C THR A 198 22.07 -4.31 28.97
N PRO A 199 21.39 -5.28 28.32
CA PRO A 199 22.01 -6.09 27.28
C PRO A 199 22.52 -5.21 26.13
N PRO A 200 23.47 -5.72 25.31
CA PRO A 200 23.92 -5.00 24.12
C PRO A 200 22.73 -4.57 23.24
N PRO A 201 22.77 -3.35 22.68
CA PRO A 201 21.67 -2.85 21.87
C PRO A 201 21.53 -3.64 20.57
N VAL A 202 20.30 -3.76 20.08
CA VAL A 202 20.05 -4.22 18.71
C VAL A 202 20.29 -3.04 17.80
N THR A 203 21.26 -3.15 16.89
CA THR A 203 21.66 -2.05 16.00
C THR A 203 21.32 -2.35 14.55
N GLY A 204 21.14 -1.30 13.75
CA GLY A 204 21.08 -1.40 12.29
C GLY A 204 19.79 -2.06 11.76
N GLN A 205 18.69 -2.01 12.51
CA GLN A 205 17.40 -2.48 12.01
C GLN A 205 16.92 -1.53 10.91
N VAL A 206 16.90 -1.99 9.67
CA VAL A 206 16.49 -1.19 8.52
C VAL A 206 14.97 -1.04 8.52
N LEU A 207 14.50 0.20 8.46
CA LEU A 207 13.07 0.51 8.38
C LEU A 207 12.57 0.30 6.94
N ALA A 208 11.45 -0.41 6.80
CA ALA A 208 10.73 -0.56 5.55
C ALA A 208 9.48 0.33 5.55
N ALA A 209 9.16 0.94 4.40
CA ALA A 209 7.98 1.80 4.27
C ALA A 209 6.67 1.08 4.62
N GLY A 210 5.75 1.79 5.23
CA GLY A 210 4.40 1.33 5.56
C GLY A 210 3.93 1.80 6.92
N ILE A 211 2.64 1.63 7.15
CA ILE A 211 1.98 1.98 8.41
C ILE A 211 2.21 0.86 9.45
N ASP A 212 2.16 1.14 10.74
CA ASP A 212 2.17 0.14 11.83
C ASP A 212 3.18 -1.01 11.62
N ARG A 213 4.42 -0.67 11.23
CA ARG A 213 5.45 -1.66 10.90
C ARG A 213 6.06 -2.19 12.20
N PRO A 214 5.98 -3.50 12.48
CA PRO A 214 6.56 -4.06 13.69
C PRO A 214 8.09 -4.09 13.61
N VAL A 215 8.74 -3.83 14.73
CA VAL A 215 10.18 -4.08 14.93
C VAL A 215 10.31 -5.34 15.77
N PRO A 216 10.59 -6.51 15.17
CA PRO A 216 10.62 -7.77 15.91
C PRO A 216 11.82 -7.77 16.85
N LEU A 217 11.56 -7.83 18.15
CA LEU A 217 12.58 -7.93 19.18
C LEU A 217 12.36 -9.18 20.01
N MET A 218 13.46 -9.86 20.35
CA MET A 218 13.46 -11.03 21.21
C MET A 218 14.42 -10.77 22.37
N LEU A 219 13.89 -10.79 23.59
CA LEU A 219 14.70 -10.75 24.80
C LEU A 219 14.99 -12.18 25.23
N ASN A 220 16.27 -12.54 25.17
CA ASN A 220 16.76 -13.85 25.55
C ASN A 220 17.38 -13.76 26.93
N MET A 221 16.95 -14.65 27.83
CA MET A 221 17.53 -14.82 29.15
C MET A 221 18.18 -16.19 29.22
N SER A 222 19.43 -16.27 29.67
CA SER A 222 20.07 -17.53 30.06
C SER A 222 20.53 -17.41 31.49
N TYR A 223 20.21 -18.42 32.31
CA TYR A 223 20.46 -18.37 33.74
C TYR A 223 21.17 -19.60 34.25
N ALA A 224 22.00 -19.39 35.26
CA ALA A 224 22.57 -20.43 36.11
C ALA A 224 22.20 -20.10 37.56
N VAL A 225 21.42 -20.95 38.20
CA VAL A 225 20.94 -20.75 39.57
C VAL A 225 21.37 -21.91 40.46
N PRO A 226 21.62 -21.66 41.76
CA PRO A 226 21.90 -22.73 42.70
C PRO A 226 20.63 -23.59 42.88
N ALA A 227 20.83 -24.89 42.84
CA ALA A 227 19.86 -25.90 43.26
C ALA A 227 20.47 -26.66 44.43
N TYR A 228 19.66 -27.16 45.36
CA TYR A 228 20.17 -28.09 46.37
C TYR A 228 19.93 -29.51 45.91
N GLU A 229 20.89 -30.38 46.20
CA GLU A 229 20.78 -31.81 46.04
C GLU A 229 21.07 -32.45 47.39
N CYS A 230 20.09 -33.14 47.97
CA CYS A 230 20.27 -33.94 49.16
C CYS A 230 20.01 -35.40 48.87
N TRP A 231 20.76 -36.24 49.56
CA TRP A 231 20.49 -37.66 49.60
C TRP A 231 20.87 -38.24 50.94
N THR A 232 20.34 -39.42 51.25
CA THR A 232 20.74 -40.18 52.43
C THR A 232 20.82 -41.67 52.16
N LEU A 233 21.81 -42.33 52.76
CA LEU A 233 21.92 -43.80 52.84
C LEU A 233 21.86 -44.29 54.30
N VAL A 234 21.85 -43.37 55.30
CA VAL A 234 21.87 -43.62 56.75
C VAL A 234 20.94 -42.60 57.45
N VAL A 235 20.89 -42.50 58.78
CA VAL A 235 20.03 -41.54 59.51
C VAL A 235 20.38 -40.07 59.23
N ILE A 236 21.58 -39.75 58.73
CA ILE A 236 22.04 -38.36 58.50
C ILE A 236 22.05 -38.06 56.99
N PRO A 237 21.26 -37.06 56.51
CA PRO A 237 21.30 -36.65 55.11
C PRO A 237 22.56 -35.88 54.77
N ILE A 238 22.99 -35.94 53.51
CA ILE A 238 24.08 -35.14 52.94
C ILE A 238 23.47 -34.24 51.87
N CYS A 239 23.58 -32.92 52.06
CA CYS A 239 23.13 -31.91 51.09
C CYS A 239 24.30 -31.04 50.61
N TYR A 240 24.26 -30.66 49.34
CA TYR A 240 25.18 -29.67 48.77
C TYR A 240 24.50 -28.92 47.61
N THR A 241 25.11 -27.82 47.19
CA THR A 241 24.60 -27.02 46.05
C THR A 241 25.07 -27.61 44.72
N ARG A 242 24.19 -27.62 43.73
CA ARG A 242 24.44 -27.89 42.31
C ARG A 242 24.13 -26.65 41.48
N GLU A 243 24.72 -26.60 40.31
CA GLU A 243 24.35 -25.64 39.27
C GLU A 243 23.18 -26.20 38.47
N TYR A 244 22.12 -25.40 38.32
CA TYR A 244 21.07 -25.64 37.33
C TYR A 244 21.14 -24.55 36.27
N LYS A 245 21.05 -24.93 35.00
CA LYS A 245 21.05 -24.01 33.87
C LYS A 245 19.75 -24.12 33.09
N GLY A 246 19.31 -22.99 32.57
CA GLY A 246 18.23 -22.93 31.61
C GLY A 246 18.25 -21.62 30.84
N ASP A 247 17.32 -21.51 29.91
CA ASP A 247 17.09 -20.33 29.11
C ASP A 247 15.59 -20.07 28.95
N ASN A 248 15.26 -18.82 28.61
CA ASN A 248 13.92 -18.39 28.28
C ASN A 248 14.00 -17.32 27.19
N HIS A 249 13.07 -17.36 26.24
CA HIS A 249 13.02 -16.46 25.10
C HIS A 249 11.67 -15.76 25.08
N MET A 250 11.68 -14.44 25.16
CA MET A 250 10.46 -13.63 25.26
C MET A 250 10.39 -12.65 24.08
N PRO A 251 9.41 -12.81 23.17
CA PRO A 251 9.18 -11.80 22.15
C PRO A 251 8.69 -10.50 22.83
N ILE A 252 9.15 -9.37 22.32
CA ILE A 252 8.72 -8.04 22.75
C ILE A 252 7.81 -7.49 21.66
N ASP A 253 6.51 -7.62 21.88
CA ASP A 253 5.48 -7.36 20.85
C ASP A 253 5.03 -5.88 20.77
N SER A 254 5.85 -4.92 21.20
CA SER A 254 5.33 -3.57 21.53
C SER A 254 5.94 -2.39 20.78
N LEU A 255 6.65 -2.60 19.67
CA LEU A 255 7.22 -1.51 18.88
C LEU A 255 6.71 -1.54 17.44
N HIS A 256 5.81 -0.62 17.14
CA HIS A 256 5.29 -0.39 15.81
C HIS A 256 5.55 1.06 15.40
N TYR A 257 5.94 1.26 14.14
CA TYR A 257 6.22 2.58 13.60
C TYR A 257 5.53 2.76 12.26
N ASP A 258 4.98 3.96 12.06
CA ASP A 258 4.66 4.43 10.72
C ASP A 258 5.95 4.91 10.06
N VAL A 259 6.34 4.26 8.96
CA VAL A 259 7.57 4.54 8.24
C VAL A 259 7.20 5.08 6.86
N PHE A 260 7.59 6.32 6.59
CA PHE A 260 7.37 6.94 5.30
C PHE A 260 8.32 6.38 4.23
N PRO A 261 7.96 6.43 2.94
CA PRO A 261 8.87 6.13 1.85
C PRO A 261 10.09 7.06 1.80
N ALA A 262 11.14 6.63 1.09
CA ALA A 262 12.44 7.32 1.09
C ALA A 262 12.39 8.68 0.38
N THR A 263 11.44 8.84 -0.54
CA THR A 263 11.30 10.06 -1.36
C THR A 263 9.87 10.56 -1.37
N PHE A 264 9.72 11.85 -1.65
CA PHE A 264 8.39 12.45 -1.84
C PHE A 264 7.63 11.84 -3.02
N ALA A 265 8.35 11.47 -4.10
CA ALA A 265 7.75 10.79 -5.25
C ALA A 265 7.16 9.43 -4.87
N GLU A 266 7.86 8.63 -4.06
CA GLU A 266 7.33 7.37 -3.54
C GLU A 266 6.18 7.58 -2.55
N PHE A 267 6.23 8.64 -1.75
CA PHE A 267 5.15 9.00 -0.84
C PHE A 267 3.83 9.30 -1.56
N LEU A 268 3.90 10.00 -2.70
CA LEU A 268 2.75 10.31 -3.55
C LEU A 268 2.45 9.24 -4.60
N ALA A 269 3.30 8.23 -4.77
CA ALA A 269 3.10 7.21 -5.79
C ALA A 269 1.76 6.49 -5.55
N MET A 270 0.92 6.48 -6.57
CA MET A 270 -0.39 5.84 -6.53
C MET A 270 -0.40 4.53 -7.32
N SER A 271 -1.28 3.63 -6.94
CA SER A 271 -1.54 2.38 -7.65
C SER A 271 -3.02 2.07 -7.66
N ALA A 272 -3.51 1.49 -8.76
CA ALA A 272 -4.88 1.00 -8.85
C ALA A 272 -5.20 0.01 -7.73
N LYS A 273 -6.35 0.20 -7.08
CA LYS A 273 -6.83 -0.71 -6.01
C LYS A 273 -7.76 -1.81 -6.54
N GLY A 274 -8.13 -1.73 -7.82
CA GLY A 274 -9.00 -2.72 -8.49
C GLY A 274 -10.49 -2.48 -8.29
N ASP A 275 -10.86 -1.43 -7.56
CA ASP A 275 -12.24 -0.95 -7.36
C ASP A 275 -12.59 0.24 -8.27
N GLY A 276 -11.72 0.56 -9.22
CA GLY A 276 -11.84 1.70 -10.11
C GLY A 276 -11.21 2.99 -9.59
N GLY A 277 -10.61 2.97 -8.39
CA GLY A 277 -9.89 4.12 -7.83
C GLY A 277 -8.38 3.90 -7.67
N LEU A 278 -7.68 5.02 -7.45
CA LEU A 278 -6.26 5.06 -7.12
C LEU A 278 -6.04 5.28 -5.63
N GLY A 279 -5.05 4.62 -5.04
CA GLY A 279 -4.64 4.90 -3.66
C GLY A 279 -3.13 4.89 -3.50
N LEU A 280 -2.63 5.44 -2.39
CA LEU A 280 -1.20 5.46 -2.10
C LEU A 280 -0.64 4.03 -2.13
N SER A 281 0.44 3.85 -2.90
CA SER A 281 1.00 2.54 -3.25
C SER A 281 1.92 1.96 -2.18
N TRP A 282 2.43 2.81 -1.28
CA TRP A 282 3.43 2.40 -0.29
C TRP A 282 2.85 1.63 0.91
N ASP A 283 1.53 1.55 1.03
CA ASP A 283 0.85 0.63 1.96
C ASP A 283 -0.51 0.16 1.44
N ALA A 284 -0.79 -1.14 1.60
CA ALA A 284 -2.04 -1.74 1.14
C ALA A 284 -3.26 -1.26 1.93
N ARG A 285 -3.10 -0.78 3.16
CA ARG A 285 -4.21 -0.29 3.99
C ARG A 285 -4.77 1.05 3.55
N PHE A 286 -4.04 1.81 2.74
CA PHE A 286 -4.60 3.04 2.20
C PHE A 286 -5.78 2.70 1.28
N PRO A 287 -6.97 3.27 1.53
CA PRO A 287 -8.09 3.14 0.63
C PRO A 287 -7.81 3.91 -0.66
N SER A 288 -8.68 3.70 -1.66
CA SER A 288 -8.74 4.59 -2.82
C SER A 288 -8.99 6.02 -2.36
N LEU A 289 -8.31 6.98 -2.98
CA LEU A 289 -8.58 8.40 -2.83
C LEU A 289 -9.96 8.70 -3.43
N ARG A 290 -10.58 9.77 -2.94
CA ARG A 290 -11.92 10.16 -3.42
C ARG A 290 -11.87 10.84 -4.79
N ASP A 291 -10.76 11.49 -5.08
CA ASP A 291 -10.53 12.37 -6.21
C ASP A 291 -9.00 12.43 -6.31
N ALA A 292 -8.42 11.53 -7.10
CA ALA A 292 -6.97 11.30 -7.10
C ALA A 292 -6.21 12.25 -8.04
N ASP A 293 -6.85 12.73 -9.11
CA ASP A 293 -6.30 13.72 -10.03
C ASP A 293 -6.68 15.17 -9.67
N GLY A 294 -7.65 15.37 -8.79
CA GLY A 294 -8.02 16.67 -8.23
C GLY A 294 -8.94 17.49 -9.15
N ASP A 295 -9.66 16.86 -10.07
CA ASP A 295 -10.55 17.53 -11.02
C ASP A 295 -11.93 17.88 -10.41
N GLY A 296 -12.21 17.37 -9.21
CA GLY A 296 -13.44 17.58 -8.47
C GLY A 296 -14.56 16.58 -8.79
N LEU A 297 -14.30 15.58 -9.61
CA LEU A 297 -15.12 14.39 -9.75
C LEU A 297 -14.78 13.37 -8.67
N LEU A 298 -15.79 12.58 -8.33
CA LEU A 298 -15.63 11.51 -7.37
C LEU A 298 -15.23 10.24 -8.12
N SER A 299 -14.21 9.57 -7.62
CA SER A 299 -13.75 8.27 -8.11
C SER A 299 -14.88 7.23 -8.13
N THR A 300 -14.85 6.33 -9.12
CA THR A 300 -15.83 5.25 -9.26
C THR A 300 -15.85 4.30 -8.06
N ALA A 301 -14.73 4.18 -7.33
CA ALA A 301 -14.64 3.45 -6.05
C ALA A 301 -15.62 3.96 -4.99
N TYR A 302 -16.09 5.20 -5.13
CA TYR A 302 -17.06 5.85 -4.24
C TYR A 302 -18.41 6.14 -4.92
N ASN A 303 -18.74 5.43 -6.00
CA ASN A 303 -19.92 5.63 -6.85
C ASN A 303 -19.99 7.02 -7.51
N GLY A 304 -18.85 7.60 -7.82
CA GLY A 304 -18.80 8.81 -8.63
C GLY A 304 -18.80 8.54 -10.14
N LEU A 305 -18.61 9.60 -10.92
CA LEU A 305 -18.75 9.62 -12.38
C LEU A 305 -17.44 9.94 -13.10
N ASP A 306 -16.33 9.96 -12.36
CA ASP A 306 -15.01 10.16 -12.90
C ASP A 306 -14.65 9.02 -13.88
N PRO A 307 -14.42 9.32 -15.17
CA PRO A 307 -14.09 8.31 -16.16
C PRO A 307 -12.63 7.81 -16.03
N ASN A 308 -11.73 8.63 -15.47
CA ASN A 308 -10.32 8.28 -15.27
C ASN A 308 -9.69 9.08 -14.11
N ASP A 309 -9.79 8.54 -12.90
CA ASP A 309 -9.24 9.05 -11.64
C ASP A 309 -7.70 9.24 -11.62
N ALA A 310 -7.01 8.98 -12.74
CA ALA A 310 -5.59 9.27 -12.92
C ALA A 310 -5.32 10.59 -13.68
N ALA A 311 -6.31 11.16 -14.36
CA ALA A 311 -6.15 12.30 -15.24
C ALA A 311 -7.45 13.11 -15.38
N ALA A 312 -7.36 14.38 -14.98
CA ALA A 312 -8.47 15.34 -14.98
C ALA A 312 -9.12 15.65 -16.35
N ASP A 313 -8.51 15.16 -17.42
CA ASP A 313 -8.90 15.28 -18.83
C ASP A 313 -8.58 13.92 -19.45
N ALA A 314 -9.57 13.03 -19.47
CA ALA A 314 -9.35 11.62 -19.72
C ALA A 314 -9.06 11.31 -21.20
N ASP A 315 -9.54 12.12 -22.13
CA ASP A 315 -9.29 11.96 -23.57
C ASP A 315 -8.29 12.96 -24.17
N GLY A 316 -7.88 13.97 -23.40
CA GLY A 316 -6.82 14.91 -23.75
C GLY A 316 -7.23 15.92 -24.81
N ASP A 317 -8.51 16.28 -24.91
CA ASP A 317 -9.01 17.27 -25.86
C ASP A 317 -8.84 18.72 -25.37
N GLY A 318 -8.51 18.90 -24.08
CA GLY A 318 -8.33 20.18 -23.42
C GLY A 318 -9.54 20.66 -22.60
N LEU A 319 -10.58 19.83 -22.46
CA LEU A 319 -11.68 19.98 -21.52
C LEU A 319 -11.46 19.03 -20.33
N THR A 320 -11.75 19.49 -19.13
CA THR A 320 -11.73 18.60 -17.97
C THR A 320 -12.99 17.75 -17.96
N ASP A 321 -12.91 16.50 -17.51
CA ASP A 321 -14.05 15.57 -17.43
C ASP A 321 -15.23 16.21 -16.68
N ARG A 322 -14.92 16.94 -15.61
CA ARG A 322 -15.89 17.71 -14.82
C ARG A 322 -16.71 18.69 -15.66
N PHE A 323 -16.04 19.43 -16.55
CA PHE A 323 -16.66 20.44 -17.40
C PHE A 323 -17.62 19.80 -18.41
N GLU A 324 -17.20 18.71 -19.04
CA GLU A 324 -18.01 18.01 -20.03
C GLU A 324 -19.23 17.34 -19.41
N LEU A 325 -19.09 16.74 -18.23
CA LEU A 325 -20.23 16.20 -17.48
C LEU A 325 -21.22 17.31 -17.08
N ASP A 326 -20.73 18.50 -16.69
CA ASP A 326 -21.59 19.64 -16.39
C ASP A 326 -22.30 20.18 -17.66
N ARG A 327 -21.62 20.18 -18.82
CA ARG A 327 -22.23 20.51 -20.13
C ARG A 327 -23.29 19.50 -20.57
N ARG A 328 -23.02 18.21 -20.36
CA ARG A 328 -23.97 17.12 -20.58
C ARG A 328 -25.21 17.26 -19.72
N ALA A 329 -25.05 17.64 -18.46
CA ALA A 329 -26.18 17.93 -17.57
C ALA A 329 -26.99 19.16 -18.04
N ALA A 330 -26.35 20.11 -18.73
CA ALA A 330 -27.01 21.26 -19.35
C ALA A 330 -27.63 20.97 -20.73
N GLY A 331 -27.50 19.75 -21.25
CA GLY A 331 -28.12 19.30 -22.50
C GLY A 331 -27.22 19.33 -23.73
N VAL A 332 -25.93 19.65 -23.59
CA VAL A 332 -24.94 19.54 -24.68
C VAL A 332 -24.35 18.14 -24.66
N ASN A 333 -24.57 17.35 -25.70
CA ASN A 333 -24.12 15.97 -25.71
C ASN A 333 -22.64 15.90 -26.10
N ILE A 334 -21.77 15.92 -25.10
CA ILE A 334 -20.30 15.92 -25.21
C ILE A 334 -19.72 14.77 -24.38
N SER A 335 -18.55 14.22 -24.74
CA SER A 335 -18.03 12.97 -24.16
C SER A 335 -16.64 13.06 -23.54
N PRO A 336 -16.50 12.84 -22.20
CA PRO A 336 -15.23 12.96 -21.49
C PRO A 336 -14.26 11.78 -21.70
N VAL A 337 -14.46 11.01 -22.76
CA VAL A 337 -13.63 9.85 -23.11
C VAL A 337 -13.43 9.75 -24.62
N LEU A 338 -13.97 10.72 -25.38
CA LEU A 338 -13.88 10.81 -26.82
C LEU A 338 -13.53 12.26 -27.14
N ARG A 339 -12.28 12.46 -27.52
CA ARG A 339 -11.71 13.75 -27.92
C ARG A 339 -12.48 14.49 -29.05
N ASP A 340 -13.28 13.75 -29.80
CA ASP A 340 -14.11 14.18 -30.92
C ASP A 340 -15.38 13.30 -30.86
N THR A 341 -16.45 13.85 -30.29
CA THR A 341 -17.64 13.12 -29.86
C THR A 341 -18.42 12.57 -31.05
N ASP A 342 -18.53 13.32 -32.15
CA ASP A 342 -19.26 12.91 -33.36
C ASP A 342 -18.37 12.36 -34.48
N ASN A 343 -17.04 12.47 -34.32
CA ASN A 343 -16.00 11.95 -35.21
C ASN A 343 -15.96 12.65 -36.58
N ASP A 344 -16.22 13.95 -36.62
CA ASP A 344 -16.19 14.73 -37.86
C ASP A 344 -14.80 15.30 -38.21
N GLY A 345 -13.84 15.15 -37.28
CA GLY A 345 -12.46 15.62 -37.39
C GLY A 345 -12.16 16.90 -36.60
N LEU A 346 -13.13 17.48 -35.90
CA LEU A 346 -13.01 18.66 -35.06
C LEU A 346 -13.13 18.28 -33.57
N PRO A 347 -12.11 18.54 -32.72
CA PRO A 347 -12.22 18.18 -31.29
C PRO A 347 -13.27 19.01 -30.55
N ASP A 348 -13.95 18.42 -29.56
CA ASP A 348 -15.07 19.06 -28.84
C ASP A 348 -14.69 20.41 -28.21
N ALA A 349 -13.49 20.50 -27.63
CA ALA A 349 -12.94 21.76 -27.11
C ALA A 349 -12.91 22.90 -28.14
N GLN A 350 -12.71 22.57 -29.42
CA GLN A 350 -12.69 23.52 -30.53
C GLN A 350 -14.09 23.85 -31.02
N GLU A 351 -14.96 22.87 -31.11
CA GLU A 351 -16.36 23.06 -31.47
C GLU A 351 -17.05 24.04 -30.52
N LEU A 352 -16.87 23.86 -29.21
CA LEU A 352 -17.37 24.78 -28.20
C LEU A 352 -16.82 26.21 -28.32
N ARG A 353 -15.62 26.40 -28.89
CA ARG A 353 -15.04 27.73 -29.17
C ARG A 353 -15.62 28.37 -30.42
N LEU A 354 -15.98 27.56 -31.41
CA LEU A 354 -16.56 28.02 -32.68
C LEU A 354 -18.08 28.18 -32.60
N GLY A 355 -18.72 27.49 -31.65
CA GLY A 355 -20.17 27.51 -31.45
C GLY A 355 -20.91 26.38 -32.16
N THR A 356 -20.20 25.42 -32.74
CA THR A 356 -20.76 24.19 -33.33
C THR A 356 -21.21 23.21 -32.24
N ASP A 357 -22.00 22.20 -32.60
CA ASP A 357 -22.55 21.19 -31.68
C ASP A 357 -21.67 19.92 -31.67
N PRO A 358 -20.99 19.59 -30.55
CA PRO A 358 -20.10 18.42 -30.47
C PRO A 358 -20.73 17.05 -30.73
N ALA A 359 -22.06 16.97 -30.80
CA ALA A 359 -22.77 15.74 -31.16
C ALA A 359 -23.30 15.71 -32.60
N ALA A 360 -23.03 16.75 -33.39
CA ALA A 360 -23.56 16.90 -34.74
C ALA A 360 -22.43 17.23 -35.71
N ALA A 361 -22.03 16.21 -36.46
CA ALA A 361 -20.94 16.28 -37.43
C ALA A 361 -21.17 17.28 -38.58
N ASP A 362 -22.25 18.05 -38.57
CA ASP A 362 -22.71 19.04 -39.55
C ASP A 362 -23.75 19.92 -38.82
N SER A 363 -23.29 21.03 -38.25
CA SER A 363 -24.08 21.87 -37.34
C SER A 363 -25.17 22.67 -38.07
N ASP A 364 -24.93 23.09 -39.31
CA ASP A 364 -25.87 23.90 -40.09
C ASP A 364 -26.70 23.07 -41.11
N ASN A 365 -26.39 21.78 -41.22
CA ASN A 365 -27.08 20.78 -42.03
C ASN A 365 -27.02 21.03 -43.55
N ASP A 366 -25.92 21.58 -44.04
CA ASP A 366 -25.70 21.79 -45.47
C ASP A 366 -25.07 20.57 -46.20
N GLY A 367 -24.55 19.61 -45.42
CA GLY A 367 -23.90 18.37 -45.85
C GLY A 367 -22.37 18.43 -45.94
N LEU A 368 -21.74 19.52 -45.51
CA LEU A 368 -20.34 19.60 -45.09
C LEU A 368 -20.25 19.28 -43.60
N SER A 369 -19.14 18.69 -43.16
CA SER A 369 -18.92 18.54 -41.73
C SER A 369 -18.22 19.75 -41.15
N ASP A 370 -18.49 20.10 -39.90
CA ASP A 370 -17.88 21.25 -39.24
C ASP A 370 -16.35 21.18 -39.33
N GLY A 371 -15.79 19.99 -39.11
CA GLY A 371 -14.38 19.68 -39.32
C GLY A 371 -13.91 19.91 -40.76
N ALA A 372 -14.69 19.56 -41.78
CA ALA A 372 -14.33 19.79 -43.18
C ALA A 372 -14.34 21.28 -43.56
N GLU A 373 -15.20 22.06 -42.92
CA GLU A 373 -15.34 23.50 -43.14
C GLU A 373 -14.24 24.27 -42.42
N VAL A 374 -13.96 23.94 -41.16
CA VAL A 374 -12.97 24.65 -40.35
C VAL A 374 -11.53 24.30 -40.75
N ALA A 375 -11.29 23.09 -41.28
CA ALA A 375 -9.94 22.58 -41.42
C ALA A 375 -9.17 23.20 -42.61
N HIS A 376 -8.60 24.37 -42.33
CA HIS A 376 -7.60 25.06 -43.16
C HIS A 376 -6.18 24.83 -42.65
N LEU A 377 -6.00 24.29 -41.47
CA LEU A 377 -4.70 24.04 -40.86
C LEU A 377 -4.97 22.85 -39.95
N THR A 378 -4.50 21.65 -40.30
CA THR A 378 -4.67 20.52 -39.39
C THR A 378 -4.03 20.88 -38.07
N ILE A 379 -4.71 20.64 -36.97
CA ILE A 379 -4.15 20.84 -35.65
C ILE A 379 -3.39 19.58 -35.29
N ASP A 380 -2.14 19.70 -34.86
CA ASP A 380 -1.41 18.55 -34.35
C ASP A 380 -2.19 17.99 -33.16
N PRO A 381 -2.70 16.75 -33.27
CA PRO A 381 -3.57 16.19 -32.25
C PRO A 381 -2.85 16.08 -30.90
N ASN A 382 -1.52 15.98 -30.86
CA ASN A 382 -0.81 15.86 -29.60
C ASN A 382 -0.52 17.21 -28.93
N THR A 383 -0.67 18.33 -29.65
CA THR A 383 -0.16 19.63 -29.17
C THR A 383 -1.13 20.80 -29.32
N GLY A 384 -2.24 20.65 -30.03
CA GLY A 384 -3.18 21.76 -30.25
C GLY A 384 -2.64 22.86 -31.17
N ALA A 385 -1.46 22.66 -31.78
CA ALA A 385 -0.81 23.63 -32.64
C ALA A 385 -1.28 23.52 -34.10
N LEU A 386 -1.49 24.67 -34.74
CA LEU A 386 -1.77 24.74 -36.18
C LEU A 386 -0.57 24.20 -36.99
N THR A 387 -0.80 23.18 -37.80
CA THR A 387 0.19 22.66 -38.76
C THR A 387 0.09 23.41 -40.08
N THR A 388 1.15 23.37 -40.89
CA THR A 388 1.12 23.90 -42.27
C THR A 388 0.40 22.99 -43.26
N VAL A 389 -0.22 21.90 -42.79
CA VAL A 389 -0.92 20.92 -43.63
C VAL A 389 -2.37 21.36 -43.74
N TRP A 390 -2.83 21.50 -44.97
CA TRP A 390 -4.21 21.81 -45.34
C TRP A 390 -4.94 20.49 -45.51
N ALA A 391 -5.79 20.11 -44.57
CA ALA A 391 -6.73 19.00 -44.74
C ALA A 391 -8.11 19.53 -44.43
N GLY A 392 -9.01 19.58 -45.42
CA GLY A 392 -10.27 20.35 -45.35
C GLY A 392 -10.28 21.52 -46.33
N GLY A 393 -11.45 22.17 -46.46
CA GLY A 393 -11.70 23.22 -47.45
C GLY A 393 -11.56 22.76 -48.91
N TRP A 394 -11.64 23.70 -49.85
CA TRP A 394 -11.45 23.42 -51.27
C TRP A 394 -10.76 24.56 -52.02
N ASN A 395 -10.30 24.25 -53.23
CA ASN A 395 -9.67 25.22 -54.12
C ASN A 395 -10.71 25.74 -55.11
N VAL A 396 -10.91 27.05 -55.11
CA VAL A 396 -11.69 27.76 -56.13
C VAL A 396 -10.70 28.43 -57.10
N THR A 397 -10.82 28.15 -58.38
CA THR A 397 -10.00 28.79 -59.42
C THR A 397 -10.73 30.02 -59.94
N ILE A 398 -10.11 31.19 -59.79
CA ILE A 398 -10.65 32.45 -60.30
C ILE A 398 -10.10 32.70 -61.70
N ASN A 399 -11.02 32.76 -62.67
CA ASN A 399 -10.72 33.00 -64.08
C ASN A 399 -10.49 34.50 -64.32
N ALA A 400 -9.23 34.93 -64.24
CA ALA A 400 -8.77 36.27 -64.61
C ALA A 400 -7.82 36.22 -65.83
N LEU A 401 -7.38 37.39 -66.33
CA LEU A 401 -6.33 37.47 -67.38
C LEU A 401 -5.11 36.60 -67.06
N THR A 402 -4.79 36.48 -65.76
CA THR A 402 -3.89 35.46 -65.20
C THR A 402 -4.66 34.68 -64.14
N PRO A 403 -5.07 33.42 -64.41
CA PRO A 403 -5.81 32.61 -63.44
C PRO A 403 -5.02 32.39 -62.15
N PHE A 404 -5.71 32.42 -61.03
CA PHE A 404 -5.14 32.10 -59.72
C PHE A 404 -6.13 31.25 -58.90
N THR A 405 -5.59 30.46 -57.99
CA THR A 405 -6.39 29.57 -57.13
C THR A 405 -6.44 30.16 -55.74
N VAL A 406 -7.65 30.33 -55.23
CA VAL A 406 -7.93 30.71 -53.84
C VAL A 406 -8.37 29.46 -53.10
N ARG A 407 -7.95 29.42 -51.85
CA ARG A 407 -8.20 28.38 -50.90
C ARG A 407 -9.32 28.87 -49.99
N VAL A 408 -10.46 28.19 -49.99
CA VAL A 408 -11.69 28.63 -49.30
C VAL A 408 -12.17 27.59 -48.29
N SER A 409 -12.90 28.06 -47.29
CA SER A 409 -13.89 27.31 -46.53
C SER A 409 -15.17 28.11 -46.42
N SER A 410 -16.18 27.45 -45.89
CA SER A 410 -17.43 27.94 -45.34
C SER A 410 -17.37 28.20 -43.83
N ASP A 411 -18.48 28.75 -43.33
CA ASP A 411 -18.78 28.94 -41.90
C ASP A 411 -19.68 27.79 -41.45
N PRO A 412 -19.26 26.92 -40.52
CA PRO A 412 -20.01 25.72 -40.11
C PRO A 412 -21.33 25.99 -39.39
N LEU A 413 -21.65 27.27 -39.16
CA LEU A 413 -22.91 27.70 -38.57
C LEU A 413 -23.85 28.35 -39.58
N ASN A 414 -23.47 28.39 -40.86
CA ASN A 414 -24.24 29.05 -41.90
C ASN A 414 -24.17 28.33 -43.24
N ALA A 415 -25.20 27.53 -43.50
CA ALA A 415 -25.32 26.69 -44.69
C ALA A 415 -25.20 27.44 -46.04
N ASP A 416 -25.43 28.75 -46.06
CA ASP A 416 -25.25 29.61 -47.24
C ASP A 416 -24.50 30.87 -46.80
N GLY A 417 -23.17 30.78 -46.83
CA GLY A 417 -22.25 31.79 -46.29
C GLY A 417 -22.47 33.18 -46.88
N ASP A 418 -22.83 33.26 -48.16
CA ASP A 418 -22.94 34.50 -48.92
C ASP A 418 -24.38 34.91 -49.28
N ASN A 419 -25.36 34.08 -48.92
CA ASN A 419 -26.80 34.28 -49.10
C ASN A 419 -27.21 34.45 -50.57
N ASP A 420 -26.56 33.74 -51.49
CA ASP A 420 -26.90 33.78 -52.90
C ASP A 420 -27.89 32.69 -53.35
N GLY A 421 -28.28 31.81 -52.42
CA GLY A 421 -29.22 30.73 -52.62
C GLY A 421 -28.59 29.39 -53.00
N ILE A 422 -27.27 29.27 -52.96
CA ILE A 422 -26.51 28.03 -53.13
C ILE A 422 -25.80 27.72 -51.81
N ASN A 423 -25.99 26.50 -51.29
CA ASN A 423 -25.31 26.12 -50.06
C ASN A 423 -23.85 25.77 -50.29
N ASP A 424 -23.06 25.82 -49.23
CA ASP A 424 -21.60 25.73 -49.30
C ASP A 424 -21.14 24.36 -49.84
N LEU A 425 -21.86 23.26 -49.52
CA LEU A 425 -21.65 21.95 -50.14
C LEU A 425 -21.80 21.98 -51.67
N ALA A 426 -22.87 22.59 -52.18
CA ALA A 426 -23.13 22.65 -53.62
C ALA A 426 -22.06 23.49 -54.31
N GLU A 427 -21.62 24.58 -53.70
CA GLU A 427 -20.51 25.38 -54.20
C GLU A 427 -19.20 24.59 -54.22
N ARG A 428 -18.91 23.82 -53.17
CA ARG A 428 -17.75 22.90 -53.15
C ARG A 428 -17.81 21.90 -54.31
N GLN A 429 -18.96 21.27 -54.54
CA GLN A 429 -19.13 20.30 -55.62
C GLN A 429 -18.90 20.94 -57.00
N LEU A 430 -19.42 22.16 -57.20
CA LEU A 430 -19.23 22.93 -58.43
C LEU A 430 -17.75 23.31 -58.62
N ALA A 431 -17.06 23.76 -57.57
CA ALA A 431 -15.64 24.10 -57.61
C ALA A 431 -14.74 22.88 -57.91
N LEU A 432 -15.17 21.69 -57.50
CA LEU A 432 -14.44 20.43 -57.70
C LEU A 432 -14.79 19.70 -59.01
N ASP A 433 -15.70 20.22 -59.85
CA ASP A 433 -16.10 19.57 -61.10
C ASP A 433 -14.86 19.22 -61.95
N PRO A 434 -14.69 17.97 -62.44
CA PRO A 434 -13.52 17.57 -63.21
C PRO A 434 -13.35 18.34 -64.52
N ASN A 435 -14.40 18.96 -65.05
CA ASN A 435 -14.38 19.87 -66.19
C ASN A 435 -14.30 21.33 -65.69
N PRO A 436 -13.16 22.04 -65.89
CA PRO A 436 -13.02 23.43 -65.48
C PRO A 436 -14.07 24.39 -66.05
N ALA A 437 -14.68 24.05 -67.19
CA ALA A 437 -15.74 24.86 -67.79
C ALA A 437 -17.06 24.84 -67.01
N ASN A 438 -17.26 23.87 -66.11
CA ASN A 438 -18.45 23.73 -65.28
C ASN A 438 -18.30 24.38 -63.90
N ARG A 439 -17.11 24.83 -63.54
CA ARG A 439 -16.79 25.42 -62.21
C ARG A 439 -17.22 26.87 -62.06
N VAL A 440 -18.12 27.31 -62.92
CA VAL A 440 -18.57 28.69 -63.02
C VAL A 440 -20.07 28.72 -63.28
N ASP A 441 -20.71 29.81 -62.87
CA ASP A 441 -22.11 30.04 -63.15
C ASP A 441 -22.40 30.42 -64.61
N SER A 442 -23.67 30.70 -64.91
CA SER A 442 -24.12 31.12 -66.24
C SER A 442 -23.47 32.42 -66.75
N GLN A 443 -22.77 33.16 -65.88
CA GLN A 443 -22.08 34.42 -66.14
C GLN A 443 -20.55 34.25 -66.05
N ASN A 444 -20.05 33.01 -66.04
CA ASN A 444 -18.63 32.65 -65.98
C ASN A 444 -17.93 33.10 -64.68
N ARG A 445 -18.67 33.18 -63.57
CA ARG A 445 -18.14 33.51 -62.24
C ARG A 445 -17.94 32.24 -61.41
N PRO A 446 -16.82 32.09 -60.68
CA PRO A 446 -16.63 30.96 -59.77
C PRO A 446 -17.58 31.06 -58.57
N TYR A 447 -18.16 29.93 -58.17
CA TYR A 447 -18.94 29.81 -56.93
C TYR A 447 -18.00 29.93 -55.70
N HIS A 448 -18.42 30.65 -54.67
CA HIS A 448 -17.58 30.98 -53.52
C HIS A 448 -18.42 31.19 -52.24
N PRO A 449 -18.15 30.47 -51.14
CA PRO A 449 -18.97 30.44 -49.91
C PRO A 449 -18.94 31.71 -49.05
N ALA A 450 -18.44 32.80 -49.61
CA ALA A 450 -18.31 34.07 -48.91
C ALA A 450 -18.44 35.27 -49.85
N VAL A 451 -18.67 35.05 -51.15
CA VAL A 451 -18.74 36.11 -52.15
C VAL A 451 -19.95 35.84 -53.03
N PRO A 452 -21.06 36.60 -52.85
CA PRO A 452 -22.30 36.35 -53.56
C PRO A 452 -22.04 36.17 -55.05
N ASN A 453 -22.66 35.17 -55.66
CA ASN A 453 -22.67 35.02 -57.11
C ASN A 453 -23.59 36.06 -57.78
N SER A 454 -23.54 37.33 -57.35
CA SER A 454 -24.19 38.53 -57.90
C SER A 454 -23.25 39.72 -57.75
N PRO A 455 -22.93 40.50 -58.81
CA PRO A 455 -21.90 41.51 -58.69
C PRO A 455 -22.38 42.65 -57.78
N PRO A 456 -21.56 43.15 -56.84
CA PRO A 456 -21.89 44.36 -56.07
C PRO A 456 -21.84 45.63 -56.96
N LEU A 457 -21.36 45.51 -58.20
CA LEU A 457 -21.23 46.58 -59.19
C LEU A 457 -21.60 46.09 -60.61
N ALA A 458 -22.50 46.79 -61.28
CA ALA A 458 -22.78 46.63 -62.71
C ALA A 458 -22.41 47.89 -63.49
N VAL A 459 -21.82 47.74 -64.69
CA VAL A 459 -21.51 48.85 -65.61
C VAL A 459 -22.32 48.67 -66.89
N VAL A 460 -23.23 49.60 -67.16
CA VAL A 460 -24.06 49.64 -68.36
C VAL A 460 -23.56 50.77 -69.26
N VAL A 461 -23.38 50.53 -70.55
CA VAL A 461 -22.99 51.56 -71.52
C VAL A 461 -24.09 51.71 -72.56
N GLU A 462 -24.69 52.89 -72.61
CA GLU A 462 -25.72 53.25 -73.58
C GLU A 462 -25.18 54.31 -74.53
N THR A 463 -25.57 54.26 -75.81
CA THR A 463 -25.23 55.29 -76.80
C THR A 463 -26.49 56.03 -77.22
N ASP A 464 -26.37 57.32 -77.56
CA ASP A 464 -27.45 58.09 -78.17
C ASP A 464 -27.65 57.79 -79.68
N ASP A 465 -26.82 56.90 -80.22
CA ASP A 465 -26.91 56.40 -81.59
C ASP A 465 -27.80 55.14 -81.66
N PHE A 466 -29.02 55.33 -82.16
CA PHE A 466 -30.09 54.33 -82.12
C PHE A 466 -30.00 53.25 -83.20
N ASP A 467 -29.15 53.42 -84.22
CA ASP A 467 -29.01 52.46 -85.31
C ASP A 467 -27.79 51.52 -85.17
N GLY A 468 -26.90 51.80 -84.20
CA GLY A 468 -25.76 50.97 -83.84
C GLY A 468 -24.54 51.10 -84.76
N TYR A 469 -24.47 52.10 -85.64
CA TYR A 469 -23.36 52.31 -86.58
C TYR A 469 -22.86 53.76 -86.62
N VAL A 470 -21.63 53.99 -86.17
CA VAL A 470 -20.99 55.32 -86.18
C VAL A 470 -20.17 55.53 -87.46
N ALA A 471 -20.47 56.57 -88.25
CA ALA A 471 -19.70 56.91 -89.44
C ALA A 471 -18.42 57.72 -89.12
N PRO A 472 -17.38 57.70 -89.99
CA PRO A 472 -16.17 58.48 -89.77
C PRO A 472 -16.46 59.99 -89.65
N GLY A 473 -16.11 60.58 -88.49
CA GLY A 473 -16.33 61.99 -88.17
C GLY A 473 -17.67 62.32 -87.52
N GLN A 474 -18.56 61.34 -87.34
CA GLN A 474 -19.81 61.50 -86.59
C GLN A 474 -19.53 61.51 -85.09
N SER A 475 -20.09 62.49 -84.38
CA SER A 475 -20.05 62.53 -82.92
C SER A 475 -21.29 61.83 -82.36
N PHE A 476 -21.10 61.03 -81.33
CA PHE A 476 -22.17 60.44 -80.53
C PHE A 476 -21.81 60.54 -79.06
N ILE A 477 -22.80 60.42 -78.20
CA ILE A 477 -22.67 60.43 -76.75
C ILE A 477 -22.87 59.00 -76.26
N TYR A 478 -21.94 58.52 -75.45
CA TYR A 478 -22.18 57.32 -74.66
C TYR A 478 -22.26 57.68 -73.18
N THR A 479 -23.16 57.00 -72.48
CA THR A 479 -23.35 57.11 -71.04
C THR A 479 -22.98 55.78 -70.41
N SER A 480 -21.94 55.78 -69.58
CA SER A 480 -21.60 54.64 -68.73
C SER A 480 -22.25 54.82 -67.37
N THR A 481 -23.27 54.02 -67.07
CA THR A 481 -23.95 53.99 -65.77
C THR A 481 -23.35 52.88 -64.91
N VAL A 482 -22.87 53.25 -63.73
CA VAL A 482 -22.42 52.28 -62.73
C VAL A 482 -23.47 52.14 -61.64
N ILE A 483 -24.02 50.94 -61.49
CA ILE A 483 -25.04 50.59 -60.50
C ILE A 483 -24.34 49.81 -59.38
N ALA A 484 -24.43 50.32 -58.15
CA ALA A 484 -23.90 49.67 -56.97
C ALA A 484 -25.01 49.44 -55.94
N ASN A 485 -25.01 48.29 -55.26
CA ASN A 485 -26.02 47.94 -54.25
C ASN A 485 -25.74 48.55 -52.86
N ALA A 486 -24.78 49.48 -52.77
CA ALA A 486 -24.50 50.30 -51.58
C ALA A 486 -24.02 51.71 -51.99
N ALA A 487 -24.20 52.70 -51.11
CA ALA A 487 -23.81 54.09 -51.38
C ALA A 487 -22.28 54.24 -51.51
N ALA A 488 -21.80 54.57 -52.71
CA ALA A 488 -20.38 54.77 -52.97
C ALA A 488 -19.88 56.10 -52.38
N VAL A 489 -18.72 56.05 -51.70
CA VAL A 489 -18.02 57.26 -51.21
C VAL A 489 -17.19 57.86 -52.37
N PRO A 490 -17.12 59.20 -52.53
CA PRO A 490 -16.38 59.81 -53.64
C PRO A 490 -14.91 59.38 -53.69
N GLY A 491 -14.46 58.91 -54.86
CA GLY A 491 -13.04 58.62 -55.15
C GLY A 491 -12.64 57.14 -55.28
N VAL A 492 -13.54 56.19 -55.03
CA VAL A 492 -13.24 54.74 -55.15
C VAL A 492 -13.46 54.20 -56.57
N LEU A 493 -14.21 54.92 -57.40
CA LEU A 493 -14.50 54.53 -58.79
C LEU A 493 -13.68 55.40 -59.76
N ASN A 494 -12.66 54.81 -60.40
CA ASN A 494 -11.85 55.50 -61.39
C ASN A 494 -12.28 55.07 -62.79
N VAL A 495 -13.17 55.86 -63.42
CA VAL A 495 -13.65 55.61 -64.77
C VAL A 495 -12.70 56.28 -65.75
N ASN A 496 -11.84 55.48 -66.40
CA ASN A 496 -10.98 55.98 -67.46
C ASN A 496 -11.71 55.81 -68.80
N ALA A 497 -11.92 56.91 -69.52
CA ALA A 497 -12.35 56.84 -70.91
C ALA A 497 -11.26 56.12 -71.74
N PRO A 498 -11.63 55.28 -72.72
CA PRO A 498 -10.63 54.70 -73.62
C PRO A 498 -9.84 55.83 -74.27
N ALA A 499 -8.51 55.72 -74.29
CA ALA A 499 -7.64 56.79 -74.77
C ALA A 499 -7.87 57.16 -76.25
N ILE A 500 -8.51 56.26 -77.02
CA ILE A 500 -8.85 56.44 -78.43
C ILE A 500 -10.15 55.66 -78.70
N LEU A 501 -11.29 56.35 -78.80
CA LEU A 501 -12.47 55.84 -79.51
C LEU A 501 -12.43 56.42 -80.92
N GLY A 502 -11.49 55.93 -81.74
CA GLY A 502 -11.21 56.45 -83.10
C GLY A 502 -10.37 57.71 -83.11
#